data_AF-A0A366WVA7-F1
#
_entry.id   AF-A0A366WVA7-F1
#
_cell.length_a   1.000
_cell.length_b   1.000
_cell.length_c   1.000
_cell.angle_alpha   90.00
_cell.angle_beta   90.00
_cell.angle_gamma   90.00
#
_symmetry.space_group_name_H-M   'P 1'
#
loop_
_entity.id
_entity.type
_entity.pdbx_description
1 polymer ?
#
loop_
_entity_poly.entity_id
_entity_poly.type
_entity_poly.pdbx_seq_one_letter_code
_entity_poly.pdbx_strand_id
1 'polypeptide(L)'
;MLCVLRFFLISLLLTMLSGPASAQFQDRYGQCRAGQFKCGSTCCSGGQRCSFDGNCIPLGGTYCGGGRTCGPFERCVAGGTRCAPAGQNKCRSRLDCPGGSICNARGECERNTPDILELPSLTCDDGRICGSGSSCLPGGGCSRPGWYLCEKTGSQCRQGFKCSKNQGCVPVKAVDCGYGKWCKPGEQCLPEGGCEKLPAASDP
;
A
#
# COMPACT_ATOMS: atom_id res chain seq x y z
N MET A 1 -41.94 40.20 -26.68
CA MET A 1 -41.62 38.89 -26.07
C MET A 1 -40.87 37.93 -26.99
N LEU A 2 -41.15 37.87 -28.30
CA LEU A 2 -40.44 36.95 -29.22
C LEU A 2 -38.92 37.18 -29.33
N CYS A 3 -38.43 38.43 -29.27
CA CYS A 3 -36.99 38.71 -29.36
C CYS A 3 -36.21 38.17 -28.16
N VAL A 4 -36.78 38.25 -26.95
CA VAL A 4 -36.12 37.78 -25.72
C VAL A 4 -36.01 36.25 -25.73
N LEU A 5 -37.06 35.56 -26.19
CA LEU A 5 -37.05 34.09 -26.33
C LEU A 5 -35.99 33.61 -27.34
N ARG A 6 -35.79 34.35 -28.44
CA ARG A 6 -34.76 34.04 -29.44
C ARG A 6 -33.35 34.15 -28.87
N PHE A 7 -33.06 35.23 -28.13
CA PHE A 7 -31.76 35.37 -27.48
C PHE A 7 -31.50 34.27 -26.46
N PHE A 8 -32.53 33.89 -25.69
CA PHE A 8 -32.42 32.80 -24.73
C PHE A 8 -32.13 31.45 -25.39
N LEU A 9 -32.82 31.13 -26.49
CA LEU A 9 -32.59 29.91 -27.26
C LEU A 9 -31.20 29.88 -27.92
N ILE A 10 -30.72 31.02 -28.42
CA ILE A 10 -29.37 31.11 -29.01
C ILE A 10 -28.29 30.93 -27.93
N SER A 11 -28.45 31.56 -26.75
CA SER A 11 -27.53 31.35 -25.62
C SER A 11 -27.53 29.91 -25.13
N LEU A 12 -28.69 29.27 -25.03
CA LEU A 12 -28.80 27.87 -24.62
C LEU A 12 -28.11 26.94 -25.63
N LEU A 13 -28.27 27.22 -26.93
CA LEU A 13 -27.61 26.47 -28.00
C LEU A 13 -26.09 26.61 -27.91
N LEU A 14 -25.57 27.83 -27.70
CA LEU A 14 -24.14 28.10 -27.56
C LEU A 14 -23.51 27.37 -26.36
N THR A 15 -24.23 27.27 -25.23
CA THR A 15 -23.74 26.54 -24.05
C THR A 15 -23.73 25.02 -24.22
N MET A 16 -24.62 24.47 -25.05
CA MET A 16 -24.67 23.03 -25.32
C MET A 16 -23.62 22.59 -26.36
N LEU A 17 -23.16 23.50 -27.22
CA LEU A 17 -22.05 23.24 -28.16
C LEU A 17 -20.66 23.39 -27.52
N SER A 18 -20.54 24.09 -26.40
CA SER A 18 -19.28 24.14 -25.64
C SER A 18 -19.15 22.90 -24.73
N GLY A 19 -18.81 21.75 -25.33
CA GLY A 19 -18.34 20.60 -24.56
C GLY A 19 -17.06 20.92 -23.78
N PRO A 20 -16.72 20.17 -22.71
CA PRO A 20 -15.48 20.39 -21.97
C PRO A 20 -14.30 20.23 -22.93
N ALA A 21 -13.55 21.31 -23.13
CA ALA A 21 -12.30 21.30 -23.84
C ALA A 21 -11.29 20.44 -23.06
N SER A 22 -11.36 19.13 -23.29
CA SER A 22 -10.30 18.21 -22.96
C SER A 22 -9.15 18.62 -23.87
N ALA A 23 -8.13 19.29 -23.32
CA ALA A 23 -6.95 19.66 -24.07
C ALA A 23 -6.34 18.37 -24.66
N GLN A 24 -6.61 18.11 -25.94
CA GLN A 24 -6.02 16.98 -26.64
C GLN A 24 -4.55 17.32 -26.89
N PHE A 25 -3.68 16.79 -26.02
CA PHE A 25 -2.24 16.95 -26.07
C PHE A 25 -1.54 16.10 -27.15
N GLN A 26 -2.30 15.36 -27.96
CA GLN A 26 -1.80 14.56 -29.07
C GLN A 26 -2.03 15.29 -30.40
N ASP A 27 -1.12 15.11 -31.34
CA ASP A 27 -1.33 15.58 -32.72
C ASP A 27 -2.33 14.67 -33.46
N ARG A 28 -2.62 15.02 -34.73
CA ARG A 28 -3.56 14.28 -35.60
C ARG A 28 -3.14 12.82 -35.84
N TYR A 29 -1.93 12.43 -35.48
CA TYR A 29 -1.33 11.11 -35.67
C TYR A 29 -1.07 10.36 -34.34
N GLY A 30 -1.56 10.88 -33.22
CA GLY A 30 -1.36 10.26 -31.90
C GLY A 30 0.08 10.40 -31.37
N GLN A 31 0.87 11.31 -31.95
CA GLN A 31 2.24 11.61 -31.53
C GLN A 31 2.28 12.85 -30.62
N CYS A 32 3.29 12.90 -29.78
CA CYS A 32 3.54 14.06 -28.93
C CYS A 32 4.12 15.21 -29.76
N ARG A 33 3.75 16.45 -29.42
CA ARG A 33 4.25 17.62 -30.14
C ARG A 33 5.76 17.81 -29.93
N ALA A 34 6.41 18.57 -30.80
CA ALA A 34 7.82 18.91 -30.63
C ALA A 34 8.09 19.53 -29.25
N GLY A 35 9.15 19.07 -28.57
CA GLY A 35 9.47 19.46 -27.18
C GLY A 35 8.72 18.66 -26.12
N GLN A 36 7.90 17.69 -26.52
CA GLN A 36 7.25 16.73 -25.63
C GLN A 36 7.76 15.30 -25.89
N PHE A 37 7.61 14.45 -24.89
CA PHE A 37 7.92 13.02 -24.98
C PHE A 37 6.75 12.20 -24.45
N LYS A 38 6.62 10.96 -24.95
CA LYS A 38 5.52 10.06 -24.60
C LYS A 38 5.72 9.45 -23.22
N CYS A 39 4.69 9.49 -22.38
CA CYS A 39 4.64 8.90 -21.05
C CYS A 39 3.33 8.12 -20.87
N GLY A 40 3.38 6.81 -21.14
CA GLY A 40 2.16 6.00 -21.22
C GLY A 40 1.22 6.50 -22.31
N SER A 41 0.01 6.92 -21.92
CA SER A 41 -0.99 7.51 -22.82
C SER A 41 -0.93 9.04 -22.91
N THR A 42 -0.07 9.69 -22.10
CA THR A 42 0.05 11.15 -22.04
C THR A 42 1.35 11.64 -22.69
N CYS A 43 1.41 12.93 -22.99
CA CYS A 43 2.60 13.60 -23.51
C CYS A 43 3.12 14.60 -22.49
N CYS A 44 4.36 14.41 -22.04
CA CYS A 44 5.01 15.25 -21.05
C CYS A 44 5.95 16.26 -21.72
N SER A 45 6.04 17.45 -21.14
CA SER A 45 6.95 18.50 -21.62
C SER A 45 8.41 18.16 -21.26
N GLY A 46 9.40 18.64 -22.02
CA GLY A 46 10.82 18.36 -21.76
C GLY A 46 11.35 18.71 -20.35
N GLY A 47 10.66 19.60 -19.63
CA GLY A 47 10.92 19.91 -18.21
C GLY A 47 10.14 19.04 -17.21
N GLN A 48 9.71 17.86 -17.62
CA GLN A 48 8.97 16.91 -16.77
C GLN A 48 9.63 15.54 -16.86
N ARG A 49 9.34 14.67 -15.90
CA ARG A 49 9.73 13.25 -15.92
C ARG A 49 8.47 12.37 -15.97
N CYS A 50 8.61 11.16 -16.51
CA CYS A 50 7.51 10.18 -16.57
C CYS A 50 7.46 9.34 -15.29
N SER A 51 6.27 9.16 -14.72
CA SER A 51 6.02 8.18 -13.67
C SER A 51 5.85 6.76 -14.26
N PHE A 52 5.95 5.75 -13.40
CA PHE A 52 5.77 4.35 -13.80
C PHE A 52 4.35 4.02 -14.32
N ASP A 53 3.35 4.80 -13.92
CA ASP A 53 1.94 4.66 -14.30
C ASP A 53 1.49 5.69 -15.35
N GLY A 54 2.43 6.34 -16.05
CA GLY A 54 2.13 7.14 -17.24
C GLY A 54 1.69 8.59 -16.98
N ASN A 55 2.12 9.18 -15.87
CA ASN A 55 1.81 10.56 -15.48
C ASN A 55 3.05 11.47 -15.54
N CYS A 56 2.83 12.73 -15.91
CA CYS A 56 3.88 13.73 -15.99
C CYS A 56 4.17 14.36 -14.62
N ILE A 57 5.43 14.29 -14.19
CA ILE A 57 5.89 14.84 -12.92
C ILE A 57 6.72 16.09 -13.23
N PRO A 58 6.29 17.30 -12.80
CA PRO A 58 7.08 18.52 -12.94
C PRO A 58 8.47 18.43 -12.30
N LEU A 59 9.41 19.22 -12.82
CA LEU A 59 10.73 19.43 -12.21
C LEU A 59 10.59 19.83 -10.74
N GLY A 60 11.42 19.20 -9.89
CA GLY A 60 11.38 19.34 -8.43
C GLY A 60 10.20 18.62 -7.75
N GLY A 61 9.14 18.27 -8.47
CA GLY A 61 7.95 17.67 -7.87
C GLY A 61 8.15 16.23 -7.41
N THR A 62 7.48 15.87 -6.31
CA THR A 62 7.49 14.51 -5.75
C THR A 62 6.23 13.75 -6.17
N TYR A 63 6.39 12.62 -6.88
CA TYR A 63 5.28 11.81 -7.33
C TYR A 63 4.72 10.92 -6.21
N CYS A 64 3.40 10.96 -6.01
CA CYS A 64 2.70 10.26 -4.93
C CYS A 64 1.88 9.06 -5.40
N GLY A 65 1.87 8.75 -6.70
CA GLY A 65 1.02 7.70 -7.28
C GLY A 65 -0.35 8.21 -7.71
N GLY A 66 -0.99 7.49 -8.63
CA GLY A 66 -2.37 7.76 -9.07
C GLY A 66 -2.57 9.12 -9.74
N GLY A 67 -1.55 9.64 -10.42
CA GLY A 67 -1.56 10.95 -11.09
C GLY A 67 -1.27 12.14 -10.18
N ARG A 68 -1.00 11.93 -8.89
CA ARG A 68 -0.74 13.02 -7.95
C ARG A 68 0.75 13.34 -7.83
N THR A 69 1.08 14.63 -7.95
CA THR A 69 2.43 15.16 -7.73
C THR A 69 2.36 16.34 -6.75
N CYS A 70 3.26 16.36 -5.77
CA CYS A 70 3.47 17.51 -4.88
C CYS A 70 4.55 18.45 -5.42
N GLY A 71 4.52 19.72 -5.01
CA GLY A 71 5.42 20.76 -5.51
C GLY A 71 6.91 20.56 -5.17
N PRO A 72 7.79 21.45 -5.67
CA PRO A 72 9.26 21.36 -5.55
C PRO A 72 9.82 21.31 -4.12
N PHE A 73 9.01 21.73 -3.15
CA PHE A 73 9.35 21.73 -1.73
C PHE A 73 8.24 21.08 -0.93
N GLU A 74 7.59 20.07 -1.50
CA GLU A 74 6.54 19.33 -0.85
C GLU A 74 6.77 17.84 -0.99
N ARG A 75 6.31 17.09 0.01
CA ARG A 75 6.38 15.63 0.06
C ARG A 75 4.99 15.04 0.14
N CYS A 76 4.91 13.80 -0.34
CA CYS A 76 3.74 12.96 -0.20
C CYS A 76 3.53 12.59 1.27
N VAL A 77 2.34 12.86 1.78
CA VAL A 77 1.87 12.42 3.10
C VAL A 77 0.53 11.70 2.96
N ALA A 78 0.08 11.07 4.04
CA ALA A 78 -1.13 10.27 4.14
C ALA A 78 -1.18 9.19 3.06
N GLY A 79 -0.08 8.44 2.91
CA GLY A 79 0.04 7.39 1.90
C GLY A 79 0.01 7.91 0.46
N GLY A 80 0.40 9.17 0.23
CA GLY A 80 0.35 9.81 -1.08
C GLY A 80 -0.97 10.53 -1.38
N THR A 81 -1.89 10.59 -0.42
CA THR A 81 -3.17 11.29 -0.62
C THR A 81 -3.09 12.81 -0.42
N ARG A 82 -1.99 13.33 0.14
CA ARG A 82 -1.83 14.75 0.49
C ARG A 82 -0.39 15.23 0.25
N CYS A 83 -0.22 16.55 0.12
CA CYS A 83 1.07 17.23 0.06
C CYS A 83 1.31 18.01 1.35
N ALA A 84 2.56 18.05 1.80
CA ALA A 84 3.00 18.87 2.93
C ALA A 84 4.38 19.46 2.64
N PRO A 85 4.72 20.64 3.19
CA PRO A 85 6.03 21.26 3.01
C PRO A 85 7.18 20.31 3.41
N ALA A 86 8.19 20.22 2.54
CA ALA A 86 9.49 19.62 2.79
C ALA A 86 10.34 20.66 3.52
N GLY A 87 10.88 20.29 4.69
CA GLY A 87 11.69 21.21 5.51
C GLY A 87 11.34 21.19 7.00
N GLN A 88 10.23 20.57 7.38
CA GLN A 88 10.01 20.15 8.75
C GLN A 88 10.14 18.63 8.79
N ASN A 89 11.28 18.14 9.30
CA ASN A 89 11.41 16.78 9.82
C ASN A 89 10.52 16.59 11.07
N LYS A 90 9.38 17.27 11.14
CA LYS A 90 8.39 17.27 12.21
C LYS A 90 7.05 16.79 11.66
N CYS A 91 6.83 15.48 11.71
CA CYS A 91 5.52 14.88 11.71
C CYS A 91 4.83 15.11 13.06
N ARG A 92 3.49 15.12 13.05
CA ARG A 92 2.67 15.17 14.26
C ARG A 92 1.87 13.87 14.44
N SER A 93 1.74 13.11 13.36
CA SER A 93 1.00 11.86 13.30
C SER A 93 1.60 10.91 12.25
N ARG A 94 1.26 9.63 12.32
CA ARG A 94 1.67 8.61 11.34
C ARG A 94 1.24 8.96 9.91
N LEU A 95 0.16 9.71 9.75
CA LEU A 95 -0.32 10.17 8.45
C LEU A 95 0.60 11.21 7.82
N ASP A 96 1.46 11.87 8.60
CA ASP A 96 2.40 12.85 8.05
C ASP A 96 3.67 12.18 7.50
N CYS A 97 3.79 10.86 7.60
CA CYS A 97 4.96 10.12 7.17
C CYS A 97 4.69 9.34 5.88
N PRO A 98 5.75 9.14 5.04
CA PRO A 98 5.64 8.28 3.87
C PRO A 98 5.27 6.84 4.29
N GLY A 99 4.72 6.07 3.36
CA GLY A 99 4.29 4.70 3.61
C GLY A 99 5.42 3.85 4.20
N GLY A 100 5.14 3.16 5.31
CA GLY A 100 6.14 2.35 6.02
C GLY A 100 6.98 3.11 7.05
N SER A 101 6.65 4.37 7.36
CA SER A 101 7.28 5.17 8.43
C SER A 101 6.29 5.52 9.54
N ILE A 102 6.79 5.72 10.76
CA ILE A 102 6.05 6.24 11.90
C ILE A 102 6.63 7.58 12.34
N CYS A 103 5.79 8.37 13.00
CA CYS A 103 6.22 9.60 13.60
C CYS A 103 6.74 9.32 15.01
N ASN A 104 8.01 9.61 15.27
CA ASN A 104 8.61 9.39 16.57
C ASN A 104 8.36 10.55 17.55
N ALA A 105 8.76 10.38 18.81
CA ALA A 105 8.53 11.39 19.86
C ALA A 105 9.26 12.73 19.62
N ARG A 106 10.28 12.75 18.75
CA ARG A 106 11.00 13.97 18.34
C ARG A 106 10.31 14.69 17.17
N GLY A 107 9.22 14.10 16.67
CA GLY A 107 8.53 14.53 15.47
C GLY A 107 9.19 14.02 14.20
N GLU A 108 10.12 13.09 14.20
CA GLU A 108 10.78 12.67 12.96
C GLU A 108 10.08 11.44 12.36
N CYS A 109 9.97 11.39 11.03
CA CYS A 109 9.48 10.21 10.34
C CYS A 109 10.58 9.16 10.27
N GLU A 110 10.59 8.22 11.21
CA GLU A 110 11.46 7.06 11.17
C GLU A 110 10.81 5.95 10.37
N ARG A 111 11.59 5.15 9.64
CA ARG A 111 11.02 3.92 9.06
C ARG A 111 10.48 3.08 10.20
N ASN A 112 9.27 2.57 10.01
CA ASN A 112 8.71 1.49 10.79
C ASN A 112 9.41 0.19 10.37
N THR A 113 10.74 0.19 10.39
CA THR A 113 11.50 -1.02 10.61
C THR A 113 11.16 -1.40 12.04
N PRO A 114 10.42 -2.50 12.31
CA PRO A 114 10.65 -3.15 13.58
C PRO A 114 12.15 -3.33 13.64
N ASP A 115 12.83 -2.84 14.68
CA ASP A 115 14.28 -2.95 14.82
C ASP A 115 14.71 -4.34 14.35
N ILE A 116 15.19 -4.42 13.11
CA ILE A 116 15.92 -5.57 12.67
C ILE A 116 17.27 -5.24 13.26
N LEU A 117 17.44 -5.58 14.55
CA LEU A 117 18.75 -5.98 15.03
C LEU A 117 19.34 -6.78 13.87
N GLU A 118 20.51 -6.39 13.38
CA GLU A 118 21.27 -7.18 12.41
C GLU A 118 21.35 -8.59 12.97
N LEU A 119 20.37 -9.43 12.64
CA LEU A 119 20.29 -10.77 13.15
C LEU A 119 21.40 -11.48 12.38
N PRO A 120 22.40 -12.03 13.08
CA PRO A 120 23.52 -12.67 12.43
C PRO A 120 22.98 -13.70 11.44
N SER A 121 23.61 -13.77 10.27
CA SER A 121 23.32 -14.83 9.30
C SER A 121 23.45 -16.18 10.00
N LEU A 122 22.40 -17.00 9.90
CA LEU A 122 22.33 -18.29 10.58
C LEU A 122 22.89 -19.37 9.65
N THR A 123 23.96 -20.04 10.04
CA THR A 123 24.47 -21.23 9.33
C THR A 123 23.72 -22.46 9.82
N CYS A 124 23.12 -23.19 8.89
CA CYS A 124 22.34 -24.40 9.16
C CYS A 124 23.21 -25.66 9.13
N ASP A 125 22.67 -26.77 9.65
CA ASP A 125 23.37 -28.07 9.70
C ASP A 125 23.71 -28.64 8.31
N ASP A 126 22.99 -28.20 7.27
CA ASP A 126 23.27 -28.54 5.86
C ASP A 126 24.36 -27.66 5.22
N GLY A 127 25.02 -26.79 6.01
CA GLY A 127 26.04 -25.86 5.57
C GLY A 127 25.51 -24.62 4.85
N ARG A 128 24.18 -24.45 4.72
CA ARG A 128 23.60 -23.25 4.10
C ARG A 128 23.60 -22.08 5.06
N ILE A 129 23.88 -20.89 4.53
CA ILE A 129 23.79 -19.63 5.27
C ILE A 129 22.44 -18.98 4.96
N CYS A 130 21.59 -18.88 5.97
CA CYS A 130 20.30 -18.23 5.88
C CYS A 130 20.41 -16.74 6.21
N GLY A 131 19.73 -15.92 5.39
CA GLY A 131 19.67 -14.48 5.58
C GLY A 131 19.00 -14.08 6.89
N SER A 132 19.33 -12.89 7.39
CA SER A 132 18.83 -12.36 8.67
C SER A 132 17.31 -12.50 8.83
N GLY A 133 16.88 -12.98 10.00
CA GLY A 133 15.48 -13.21 10.32
C GLY A 133 14.88 -14.50 9.74
N SER A 134 15.67 -15.33 9.07
CA SER A 134 15.27 -16.66 8.59
C SER A 134 15.66 -17.75 9.60
N SER A 135 15.02 -18.92 9.51
CA SER A 135 15.31 -20.09 10.34
C SER A 135 15.66 -21.30 9.47
N CYS A 136 16.49 -22.20 10.00
CA CYS A 136 16.83 -23.46 9.34
C CYS A 136 15.63 -24.41 9.31
N LEU A 137 15.38 -25.04 8.16
CA LEU A 137 14.30 -26.00 8.00
C LEU A 137 14.84 -27.44 8.17
N PRO A 138 14.08 -28.34 8.84
CA PRO A 138 14.39 -29.76 8.89
C PRO A 138 14.26 -30.34 7.48
N GLY A 139 15.33 -30.97 7.01
CA GLY A 139 15.49 -31.39 5.62
C GLY A 139 16.31 -30.43 4.75
N GLY A 140 16.76 -29.30 5.31
CA GLY A 140 17.64 -28.34 4.66
C GLY A 140 16.91 -27.12 4.09
N GLY A 141 17.68 -26.04 3.87
CA GLY A 141 17.17 -24.76 3.38
C GLY A 141 16.69 -23.78 4.45
N CYS A 142 16.26 -22.61 3.99
CA CYS A 142 15.93 -21.46 4.83
C CYS A 142 14.44 -21.13 4.78
N SER A 143 13.87 -20.80 5.93
CA SER A 143 12.54 -20.17 5.99
C SER A 143 12.59 -18.75 5.40
N ARG A 144 11.42 -18.19 5.11
CA ARG A 144 11.32 -16.77 4.74
C ARG A 144 11.62 -15.88 5.97
N PRO A 145 12.23 -14.69 5.78
CA PRO A 145 12.46 -13.77 6.90
C PRO A 145 11.18 -13.44 7.67
N GLY A 146 11.22 -13.58 8.99
CA GLY A 146 10.07 -13.39 9.88
C GLY A 146 9.08 -14.56 9.91
N TRP A 147 9.45 -15.70 9.31
CA TRP A 147 8.68 -16.95 9.38
C TRP A 147 9.39 -17.96 10.25
N TYR A 148 8.63 -18.63 11.09
CA TYR A 148 9.09 -19.72 11.94
C TYR A 148 8.44 -21.04 11.52
N LEU A 149 9.04 -22.15 11.90
CA LEU A 149 8.55 -23.47 11.54
C LEU A 149 7.69 -24.09 12.66
N CYS A 150 6.58 -24.68 12.26
CA CYS A 150 5.81 -25.59 13.10
C CYS A 150 6.39 -27.00 12.98
N GLU A 151 7.23 -27.40 13.93
CA GLU A 151 7.93 -28.68 13.91
C GLU A 151 7.00 -29.89 13.73
N LYS A 152 5.80 -29.84 14.34
CA LYS A 152 4.81 -30.93 14.26
C LYS A 152 4.14 -31.08 12.89
N THR A 153 3.98 -29.99 12.15
CA THR A 153 3.20 -29.97 10.91
C THR A 153 4.05 -29.66 9.67
N GLY A 154 5.33 -29.32 9.86
CA GLY A 154 6.21 -28.81 8.80
C GLY A 154 5.77 -27.47 8.20
N SER A 155 4.74 -26.83 8.75
CA SER A 155 4.19 -25.58 8.21
C SER A 155 5.06 -24.40 8.60
N GLN A 156 5.40 -23.53 7.64
CA GLN A 156 6.08 -22.28 7.94
C GLN A 156 5.05 -21.18 8.18
N CYS A 157 5.13 -20.51 9.33
CA CYS A 157 4.17 -19.49 9.75
C CYS A 157 4.85 -18.14 9.96
N ARG A 158 4.18 -17.07 9.52
CA ARG A 158 4.64 -15.69 9.75
C ARG A 158 4.24 -15.19 11.14
N GLN A 159 4.89 -14.12 11.61
CA GLN A 159 4.47 -13.39 12.81
C GLN A 159 2.97 -12.99 12.75
N GLY A 160 2.28 -13.07 13.89
CA GLY A 160 0.83 -12.90 13.99
C GLY A 160 0.00 -14.18 13.80
N PHE A 161 0.67 -15.29 13.50
CA PHE A 161 0.09 -16.64 13.44
C PHE A 161 0.75 -17.53 14.48
N LYS A 162 0.02 -18.54 14.97
CA LYS A 162 0.45 -19.66 15.81
C LYS A 162 0.35 -20.97 15.01
N CYS A 163 1.12 -21.99 15.39
CA CYS A 163 0.95 -23.33 14.84
C CYS A 163 -0.42 -23.90 15.21
N SER A 164 -1.13 -24.41 14.22
CA SER A 164 -2.31 -25.23 14.50
C SER A 164 -1.88 -26.56 15.11
N LYS A 165 -2.74 -27.15 15.94
CA LYS A 165 -2.51 -28.47 16.54
C LYS A 165 -2.26 -29.57 15.49
N ASN A 166 -2.99 -29.52 14.37
CA ASN A 166 -2.97 -30.60 13.37
C ASN A 166 -2.41 -30.17 12.02
N GLN A 167 -2.62 -28.93 11.56
CA GLN A 167 -2.13 -28.50 10.24
C GLN A 167 -2.11 -26.98 10.06
N GLY A 168 -1.01 -26.46 9.50
CA GLY A 168 -0.94 -25.07 9.05
C GLY A 168 -0.77 -24.03 10.16
N CYS A 169 -1.10 -22.79 9.79
CA CYS A 169 -0.92 -21.58 10.60
C CYS A 169 -2.27 -20.95 10.90
N VAL A 170 -2.54 -20.65 12.17
CA VAL A 170 -3.79 -20.04 12.64
C VAL A 170 -3.47 -18.67 13.24
N PRO A 171 -4.30 -17.61 13.08
CA PRO A 171 -4.04 -16.33 13.73
C PRO A 171 -3.90 -16.49 15.25
N VAL A 172 -2.98 -15.75 15.88
CA VAL A 172 -2.67 -15.93 17.33
C VAL A 172 -3.92 -15.79 18.22
N LYS A 173 -4.77 -14.82 17.90
CA LYS A 173 -6.00 -14.53 18.65
C LYS A 173 -7.20 -15.41 18.26
N ALA A 174 -7.08 -16.18 17.19
CA ALA A 174 -8.16 -17.06 16.74
C ALA A 174 -8.23 -18.33 17.60
N VAL A 175 -9.42 -18.90 17.70
CA VAL A 175 -9.61 -20.23 18.30
C VAL A 175 -9.25 -21.27 17.25
N ASP A 176 -8.24 -22.08 17.53
CA ASP A 176 -7.76 -23.12 16.61
C ASP A 176 -8.68 -24.35 16.71
N CYS A 177 -9.40 -24.62 15.63
CA CYS A 177 -10.30 -25.78 15.53
C CYS A 177 -9.60 -27.00 14.92
N GLY A 178 -8.30 -26.91 14.65
CA GLY A 178 -7.53 -27.95 13.97
C GLY A 178 -7.75 -27.96 12.46
N TYR A 179 -6.89 -28.72 11.75
CA TYR A 179 -6.96 -28.92 10.29
C TYR A 179 -6.98 -27.61 9.49
N GLY A 180 -6.30 -26.56 9.98
CA GLY A 180 -6.30 -25.24 9.36
C GLY A 180 -7.61 -24.44 9.50
N LYS A 181 -8.61 -24.95 10.22
CA LYS A 181 -9.85 -24.23 10.55
C LYS A 181 -9.68 -23.46 11.85
N TRP A 182 -10.26 -22.27 11.90
CA TRP A 182 -10.22 -21.43 13.09
C TRP A 182 -11.40 -20.46 13.14
N CYS A 183 -11.77 -20.08 14.36
CA CYS A 183 -12.85 -19.14 14.64
C CYS A 183 -12.32 -17.81 15.14
N LYS A 184 -13.14 -16.76 15.06
CA LYS A 184 -12.75 -15.43 15.52
C LYS A 184 -12.52 -15.43 17.05
N PRO A 185 -11.77 -14.46 17.58
CA PRO A 185 -11.67 -14.29 19.02
C PRO A 185 -13.07 -14.13 19.64
N GLY A 186 -13.40 -14.93 20.66
CA GLY A 186 -14.73 -14.95 21.29
C GLY A 186 -15.74 -15.92 20.68
N GLU A 187 -15.33 -16.74 19.71
CA GLU A 187 -16.13 -17.84 19.16
C GLU A 187 -15.59 -19.20 19.61
N GLN A 188 -16.43 -20.24 19.60
CA GLN A 188 -16.07 -21.62 19.86
C GLN A 188 -16.17 -22.49 18.60
N CYS A 189 -15.35 -23.55 18.54
CA CYS A 189 -15.38 -24.51 17.45
C CYS A 189 -16.55 -25.49 17.64
N LEU A 190 -17.36 -25.66 16.60
CA LEU A 190 -18.40 -26.68 16.56
C LEU A 190 -17.82 -28.02 16.09
N PRO A 191 -18.33 -29.17 16.58
CA PRO A 191 -17.92 -30.50 16.13
C PRO A 191 -18.09 -30.71 14.61
N GLU A 192 -19.12 -30.11 14.02
CA GLU A 192 -19.38 -30.12 12.57
C GLU A 192 -18.40 -29.24 11.76
N GLY A 193 -17.49 -28.51 12.41
CA GLY A 193 -16.47 -27.70 11.77
C GLY A 193 -16.88 -26.26 11.44
N GLY A 194 -17.85 -25.72 12.18
CA GLY A 194 -18.29 -24.32 12.15
C GLY A 194 -17.85 -23.52 13.38
N CYS A 195 -18.24 -22.25 13.44
CA CYS A 195 -17.93 -21.32 14.52
C CYS A 195 -19.21 -20.79 15.15
N GLU A 196 -19.27 -20.78 16.47
CA GLU A 196 -20.39 -20.23 17.23
C GLU A 196 -19.90 -19.12 18.17
N LYS A 197 -20.66 -18.02 18.30
CA LYS A 197 -20.33 -16.98 19.28
C LYS A 197 -20.59 -17.48 20.69
N LEU A 198 -19.60 -17.33 21.57
CA LEU A 198 -19.83 -17.53 23.00
C LEU A 198 -20.85 -16.47 23.49
N PRO A 199 -21.80 -16.84 24.34
CA PRO A 199 -22.68 -15.88 24.98
C PRO A 199 -21.80 -14.87 25.73
N ALA A 200 -22.06 -13.58 25.54
CA ALA A 200 -21.31 -12.53 26.21
C ALA A 200 -21.41 -12.77 27.73
N ALA A 201 -20.27 -13.05 28.37
CA ALA A 201 -20.20 -13.05 29.81
C ALA A 201 -20.63 -11.65 30.26
N SER A 202 -21.72 -11.59 31.03
CA SER A 202 -22.07 -10.40 31.79
C SER A 202 -20.89 -10.09 32.71
N ASP A 203 -20.23 -8.97 32.48
CA ASP A 203 -19.17 -8.45 33.36
C ASP A 203 -19.71 -8.35 34.81
N PRO A 204 -18.94 -8.80 35.82
CA PRO A 204 -19.28 -8.60 37.23
C PRO A 204 -19.10 -7.14 37.69
#